data_AF-K3XXR5-F1
#
_entry.id   AF-K3XXR5-F1
#
_cell.length_a   1.000
_cell.length_b   1.000
_cell.length_c   1.000
_cell.angle_alpha   90.00
_cell.angle_beta   90.00
_cell.angle_gamma   90.00
#
_symmetry.space_group_name_H-M   'P 1'
#
loop_
_entity.id
_entity.type
_entity.pdbx_description
1 polymer ?
#
loop_
_entity_poly.entity_id
_entity_poly.type
_entity_poly.pdbx_seq_one_letter_code
_entity_poly.pdbx_strand_id
1 'polypeptide(L)'
;MASALDTLCGQAYGARQYNLLGIYKQRAMLLLTIVSIPLAVVWFYTGEILLLFGQDADIAAEAGAYARWMIPAIFGYGLMQCHVRFLQTQNIVQPVMASAGAAAACHLVVCWLLVYGLGMGSKGAALSNAISYWLNVAVLAVYVRISSACKETWTGFSTEAFRDALSFFRLAIPSALMVCLEMWSFELVVLLSGLLPNPKLETSVLSISLNTSSFVWMIPFGLSCAISTRVSNELGAGRPQAARLAVRVVLFLAVAEGLIVGLILVCVRYIWGHAYSDVEEVVVYVARMMLVIAVTIFFDGIMTVLSGVARGCGWQKIGACINLGAYYIVGIPSAYLLGFVLCLGGMVRFLFPLNPKKIKACVCR
;
A
#
# COMPACT_ATOMS: atom_id res chain seq x y z
N MET A 1 -2.37 1.06 -10.22
CA MET A 1 -2.25 1.21 -11.69
C MET A 1 -0.93 1.84 -12.13
N ALA A 2 -0.43 2.92 -11.51
CA ALA A 2 0.86 3.54 -11.89
C ALA A 2 2.06 2.59 -11.87
N SER A 3 2.02 1.51 -11.09
CA SER A 3 3.03 0.45 -11.05
C SER A 3 3.27 -0.27 -12.38
N ALA A 4 2.37 -0.13 -13.38
CA ALA A 4 2.65 -0.55 -14.75
C ALA A 4 3.86 0.19 -15.35
N LEU A 5 4.13 1.42 -14.91
CA LEU A 5 5.32 2.18 -15.31
C LEU A 5 6.62 1.54 -14.83
N ASP A 6 6.61 0.77 -13.74
CA ASP A 6 7.82 0.06 -13.28
C ASP A 6 8.33 -0.91 -14.37
N THR A 7 7.41 -1.54 -15.10
CA THR A 7 7.73 -2.40 -16.25
C THR A 7 8.00 -1.57 -17.50
N LEU A 8 7.04 -0.71 -17.91
CA LEU A 8 7.09 -0.04 -19.21
C LEU A 8 8.26 0.95 -19.28
N CYS A 9 8.38 1.84 -18.29
CA CYS A 9 9.48 2.80 -18.26
C CYS A 9 10.83 2.11 -17.97
N GLY A 10 10.85 1.12 -17.07
CA GLY A 10 12.10 0.42 -16.74
C GLY A 10 12.66 -0.41 -17.90
N GLN A 11 11.83 -1.21 -18.56
CA GLN A 11 12.27 -1.97 -19.74
C GLN A 11 12.67 -1.05 -20.89
N ALA A 12 11.92 0.03 -21.13
CA ALA A 12 12.30 1.03 -22.14
C ALA A 12 13.63 1.74 -21.78
N TYR A 13 13.87 2.03 -20.51
CA TYR A 13 15.12 2.63 -20.05
C TYR A 13 16.31 1.68 -20.26
N GLY A 14 16.15 0.41 -19.87
CA GLY A 14 17.13 -0.65 -20.14
C GLY A 14 17.46 -0.81 -21.63
N ALA A 15 16.42 -0.74 -22.48
CA ALA A 15 16.54 -0.80 -23.94
C ALA A 15 17.04 0.50 -24.58
N ARG A 16 17.37 1.54 -23.79
CA ARG A 16 17.78 2.88 -24.24
C ARG A 16 16.73 3.61 -25.11
N GLN A 17 15.46 3.26 -24.96
CA GLN A 17 14.33 3.90 -25.64
C GLN A 17 13.81 5.08 -24.81
N TYR A 18 14.68 6.05 -24.53
CA TYR A 18 14.44 7.12 -23.55
C TYR A 18 13.19 7.97 -23.83
N ASN A 19 12.91 8.27 -25.11
CA ASN A 19 11.73 9.02 -25.51
C ASN A 19 10.41 8.37 -25.07
N LEU A 20 10.36 7.04 -24.96
CA LEU A 20 9.13 6.33 -24.58
C LEU A 20 8.77 6.54 -23.11
N LEU A 21 9.72 6.85 -22.22
CA LEU A 21 9.45 7.06 -20.80
C LEU A 21 8.52 8.25 -20.59
N GLY A 22 8.78 9.35 -21.29
CA GLY A 22 7.93 10.54 -21.25
C GLY A 22 6.52 10.26 -21.77
N ILE A 23 6.41 9.49 -22.86
CA ILE A 23 5.12 9.10 -23.45
C ILE A 23 4.33 8.19 -22.50
N TYR A 24 4.96 7.17 -21.92
CA TYR A 24 4.32 6.26 -20.96
C TYR A 24 3.86 7.01 -19.70
N LYS A 25 4.69 7.91 -19.17
CA LYS A 25 4.31 8.76 -18.04
C LYS A 25 3.07 9.60 -18.37
N GLN A 26 3.04 10.28 -19.51
CA GLN A 26 1.90 11.11 -19.92
C GLN A 26 0.63 10.28 -20.11
N ARG A 27 0.75 9.13 -20.77
CA ARG A 27 -0.36 8.17 -20.93
C ARG A 27 -0.90 7.71 -19.58
N ALA A 28 -0.02 7.36 -18.65
CA ALA A 28 -0.42 6.97 -17.31
C ALA A 28 -1.11 8.12 -16.57
N MET A 29 -0.58 9.35 -16.62
CA MET A 29 -1.23 10.53 -16.02
C MET A 29 -2.65 10.73 -16.54
N LEU A 30 -2.84 10.63 -17.86
CA LEU A 30 -4.17 10.76 -18.49
C LEU A 30 -5.12 9.63 -18.05
N LEU A 31 -4.68 8.38 -18.17
CA LEU A 31 -5.53 7.23 -17.86
C LEU A 31 -5.86 7.14 -16.37
N LEU A 32 -4.91 7.44 -15.48
CA LEU A 32 -5.16 7.48 -14.05
C LEU A 32 -6.09 8.62 -13.66
N THR A 33 -6.00 9.77 -14.32
CA THR A 33 -6.95 10.88 -14.12
C THR A 33 -8.37 10.44 -14.51
N ILE A 34 -8.53 9.77 -15.66
CA ILE A 34 -9.83 9.23 -16.11
C ILE A 34 -10.39 8.20 -15.12
N VAL A 35 -9.56 7.25 -14.66
CA VAL A 35 -9.98 6.22 -13.69
C VAL A 35 -10.27 6.82 -12.30
N SER A 36 -9.68 7.97 -11.97
CA SER A 36 -9.97 8.68 -10.72
C SER A 36 -11.38 9.27 -10.69
N ILE A 37 -12.02 9.50 -11.85
CA ILE A 37 -13.39 10.03 -11.94
C ILE A 37 -14.43 9.09 -11.32
N PRO A 38 -14.56 7.81 -11.74
CA PRO A 38 -15.51 6.91 -11.10
C PRO A 38 -15.18 6.67 -9.62
N LEU A 39 -13.89 6.67 -9.23
CA LEU A 39 -13.50 6.58 -7.81
C LEU A 39 -13.96 7.80 -7.01
N ALA A 40 -13.85 9.01 -7.58
CA ALA A 40 -14.34 10.24 -6.96
C ALA A 40 -15.86 10.21 -6.79
N VAL A 41 -16.61 9.63 -7.74
CA VAL A 41 -18.05 9.43 -7.61
C VAL A 41 -18.37 8.50 -6.44
N VAL A 42 -17.66 7.36 -6.31
CA VAL A 42 -17.83 6.45 -5.16
C VAL A 42 -17.50 7.16 -3.84
N TRP A 43 -16.44 7.97 -3.79
CA TRP A 43 -16.08 8.75 -2.61
C TRP A 43 -17.11 9.82 -2.26
N PHE A 44 -17.73 10.42 -3.29
CA PHE A 44 -18.78 11.41 -3.09
C PHE A 44 -20.00 10.81 -2.37
N TYR A 45 -20.39 9.59 -2.75
CA TYR A 45 -21.52 8.84 -2.19
C TYR A 45 -21.16 7.95 -1.00
N THR A 46 -19.98 8.11 -0.40
CA THR A 46 -19.53 7.21 0.69
C THR A 46 -20.47 7.23 1.90
N GLY A 47 -21.04 8.38 2.26
CA GLY A 47 -21.98 8.44 3.39
C GLY A 47 -23.26 7.64 3.12
N GLU A 48 -23.83 7.80 1.93
CA GLU A 48 -25.03 7.10 1.46
C GLU A 48 -24.78 5.59 1.33
N ILE A 49 -23.61 5.21 0.84
CA ILE A 49 -23.18 3.81 0.77
C ILE A 49 -23.09 3.21 2.18
N LEU A 50 -22.46 3.90 3.14
CA LEU A 50 -22.36 3.42 4.52
C LEU A 50 -23.73 3.29 5.20
N LEU A 51 -24.64 4.24 4.97
CA LEU A 51 -26.03 4.15 5.43
C LEU A 51 -26.75 2.93 4.83
N LEU A 52 -26.53 2.64 3.55
CA LEU A 52 -27.09 1.45 2.90
C LEU A 52 -26.60 0.15 3.55
N PHE A 53 -25.36 0.14 4.04
CA PHE A 53 -24.79 -0.98 4.81
C PHE A 53 -25.16 -0.96 6.30
N GLY A 54 -26.10 -0.09 6.71
CA GLY A 54 -26.63 -0.05 8.07
C GLY A 54 -25.69 0.58 9.10
N GLN A 55 -24.73 1.41 8.67
CA GLN A 55 -23.90 2.18 9.59
C GLN A 55 -24.70 3.28 10.30
N ASP A 56 -24.22 3.68 11.47
CA ASP A 56 -24.77 4.81 12.23
C ASP A 56 -24.75 6.10 11.39
N ALA A 57 -25.81 6.92 11.53
CA ALA A 57 -26.02 8.08 10.69
C ALA A 57 -24.95 9.16 10.88
N ASP A 58 -24.49 9.39 12.11
CA ASP A 58 -23.48 10.39 12.41
C ASP A 58 -22.10 9.91 11.90
N ILE A 59 -21.79 8.63 12.07
CA ILE A 59 -20.56 8.02 11.53
C ILE A 59 -20.54 8.10 10.00
N ALA A 60 -21.63 7.73 9.34
CA ALA A 60 -21.74 7.75 7.90
C ALA A 60 -21.66 9.19 7.34
N ALA A 61 -22.29 10.17 8.02
CA ALA A 61 -22.21 11.57 7.65
C ALA A 61 -20.77 12.10 7.72
N GLU A 62 -20.06 11.76 8.80
CA GLU A 62 -18.68 12.21 9.03
C GLU A 62 -17.69 11.54 8.06
N ALA A 63 -17.80 10.22 7.86
CA ALA A 63 -17.00 9.49 6.88
C ALA A 63 -17.25 9.99 5.44
N GLY A 64 -18.51 10.26 5.09
CA GLY A 64 -18.89 10.85 3.80
C GLY A 64 -18.33 12.26 3.62
N ALA A 65 -18.33 13.09 4.66
CA ALA A 65 -17.69 14.40 4.62
C ALA A 65 -16.17 14.25 4.40
N TYR A 66 -15.50 13.40 5.18
CA TYR A 66 -14.06 13.16 5.02
C TYR A 66 -13.70 12.67 3.61
N ALA A 67 -14.45 11.69 3.07
CA ALA A 67 -14.25 11.15 1.73
C ALA A 67 -14.41 12.21 0.63
N ARG A 68 -15.42 13.09 0.74
CA ARG A 68 -15.63 14.21 -0.20
C ARG A 68 -14.45 15.18 -0.20
N TRP A 69 -13.92 15.54 0.98
CA TRP A 69 -12.74 16.41 1.09
C TRP A 69 -11.44 15.72 0.66
N MET A 70 -11.41 14.39 0.61
CA MET A 70 -10.30 13.61 0.09
C MET A 70 -10.29 13.49 -1.45
N ILE A 71 -11.40 13.80 -2.15
CA ILE A 71 -11.50 13.66 -3.63
C ILE A 71 -10.32 14.31 -4.37
N PRO A 72 -9.90 15.56 -4.09
CA PRO A 72 -8.78 16.19 -4.81
C PRO A 72 -7.46 15.43 -4.62
N ALA A 73 -7.31 14.67 -3.54
CA ALA A 73 -6.12 13.89 -3.23
C ALA A 73 -5.95 12.70 -4.17
N ILE A 74 -7.03 12.05 -4.63
CA ILE A 74 -6.92 10.90 -5.56
C ILE A 74 -6.23 11.35 -6.86
N PHE A 75 -6.66 12.49 -7.40
CA PHE A 75 -6.08 13.06 -8.61
C PHE A 75 -4.61 13.42 -8.40
N GLY A 76 -4.29 14.11 -7.30
CA GLY A 76 -2.91 14.45 -6.96
C GLY A 76 -2.03 13.22 -6.76
N TYR A 77 -2.52 12.21 -6.05
CA TYR A 77 -1.78 10.97 -5.77
C TYR A 77 -1.50 10.17 -7.05
N GLY A 78 -2.48 10.06 -7.96
CA GLY A 78 -2.30 9.40 -9.25
C GLY A 78 -1.19 10.04 -10.09
N LEU A 79 -1.21 11.37 -10.20
CA LEU A 79 -0.17 12.12 -10.92
C LEU A 79 1.19 12.02 -10.23
N MET A 80 1.22 12.12 -8.90
CA MET A 80 2.45 11.99 -8.09
C MET A 80 3.12 10.65 -8.37
N GLN A 81 2.35 9.56 -8.32
CA GLN A 81 2.88 8.22 -8.58
C GLN A 81 3.44 8.09 -10.01
N CYS A 82 2.85 8.73 -11.01
CA CYS A 82 3.42 8.75 -12.37
C CYS A 82 4.80 9.44 -12.41
N HIS A 83 4.98 10.56 -11.71
CA HIS A 83 6.27 11.24 -11.61
C HIS A 83 7.31 10.41 -10.86
N VAL A 84 6.92 9.83 -9.71
CA VAL A 84 7.78 8.98 -8.89
C VAL A 84 8.32 7.81 -9.72
N ARG A 85 7.44 7.07 -10.40
CA ARG A 85 7.82 5.89 -11.19
C ARG A 85 8.71 6.26 -12.37
N PHE A 86 8.39 7.35 -13.08
CA PHE A 86 9.24 7.88 -14.15
C PHE A 86 10.68 8.13 -13.68
N LEU A 87 10.86 8.81 -12.54
CA LEU A 87 12.19 9.11 -12.00
C LEU A 87 12.88 7.85 -11.46
N GLN A 88 12.16 7.02 -10.70
CA GLN A 88 12.69 5.80 -10.09
C GLN A 88 13.23 4.83 -11.13
N THR A 89 12.51 4.61 -12.25
CA THR A 89 12.97 3.66 -13.30
C THR A 89 14.30 4.07 -13.94
N GLN A 90 14.66 5.36 -13.86
CA GLN A 90 15.93 5.91 -14.33
C GLN A 90 17.03 5.90 -13.24
N ASN A 91 16.77 5.31 -12.07
CA ASN A 91 17.58 5.41 -10.85
C ASN A 91 17.70 6.84 -10.26
N ILE A 92 16.79 7.76 -10.62
CA ILE A 92 16.75 9.13 -10.09
C ILE A 92 15.90 9.14 -8.81
N VAL A 93 16.47 8.64 -7.70
CA VAL A 93 15.73 8.43 -6.44
C VAL A 93 15.88 9.58 -5.44
N GLN A 94 17.00 10.31 -5.48
CA GLN A 94 17.29 11.38 -4.51
C GLN A 94 16.26 12.52 -4.53
N PRO A 95 15.82 13.04 -5.70
CA PRO A 95 14.79 14.09 -5.74
C PRO A 95 13.43 13.60 -5.23
N VAL A 96 13.10 12.33 -5.49
CA VAL A 96 11.87 11.70 -5.00
C VAL A 96 11.89 11.58 -3.47
N MET A 97 13.01 11.13 -2.91
CA MET A 97 13.19 11.03 -1.45
C MET A 97 13.13 12.41 -0.79
N ALA A 98 13.86 13.39 -1.35
CA ALA A 98 13.89 14.75 -0.82
C ALA A 98 12.50 15.41 -0.88
N SER A 99 11.77 15.25 -2.00
CA SER A 99 10.42 15.83 -2.11
C SER A 99 9.45 15.16 -1.14
N ALA A 100 9.52 13.83 -0.97
CA ALA A 100 8.69 13.11 -0.01
C ALA A 100 8.96 13.56 1.43
N GLY A 101 10.23 13.69 1.83
CA GLY A 101 10.61 14.18 3.15
C GLY A 101 10.16 15.63 3.40
N ALA A 102 10.37 16.51 2.42
CA ALA A 102 9.90 17.90 2.50
C ALA A 102 8.37 17.97 2.59
N ALA A 103 7.65 17.19 1.79
CA ALA A 103 6.20 17.14 1.83
C ALA A 103 5.67 16.60 3.16
N ALA A 104 6.32 15.59 3.75
CA ALA A 104 5.95 15.08 5.07
C ALA A 104 6.13 16.15 6.17
N ALA A 105 7.24 16.89 6.14
CA ALA A 105 7.47 18.00 7.08
C ALA A 105 6.44 19.12 6.88
N CYS A 106 6.16 19.52 5.63
CA CYS A 106 5.14 20.51 5.30
C CYS A 106 3.73 20.03 5.69
N HIS A 107 3.44 18.73 5.55
CA HIS A 107 2.14 18.15 5.88
C HIS A 107 1.78 18.38 7.35
N LEU A 108 2.75 18.28 8.27
CA LEU A 108 2.52 18.56 9.69
C LEU A 108 1.99 19.98 9.91
N VAL A 109 2.62 20.98 9.27
CA VAL A 109 2.23 22.39 9.39
C VAL A 109 0.88 22.65 8.74
N VAL A 110 0.68 22.13 7.52
CA VAL A 110 -0.59 22.30 6.78
C VAL A 110 -1.74 21.62 7.51
N CYS A 111 -1.54 20.41 8.01
CA CYS A 111 -2.55 19.69 8.77
C CYS A 111 -2.91 20.44 10.06
N TRP A 112 -1.92 20.87 10.84
CA TRP A 112 -2.16 21.65 12.05
C TRP A 112 -2.94 22.95 11.77
N LEU A 113 -2.55 23.69 10.72
CA LEU A 113 -3.19 24.95 10.36
C LEU A 113 -4.64 24.74 9.89
N LEU A 114 -4.92 23.72 9.07
CA LEU A 114 -6.28 23.47 8.60
C LEU A 114 -7.18 22.91 9.72
N VAL A 115 -6.67 21.98 10.52
CA VAL A 115 -7.44 21.33 11.58
C VAL A 115 -7.73 22.31 12.71
N TYR A 116 -6.69 22.93 13.27
CA TYR A 116 -6.80 23.79 14.45
C TYR A 116 -6.89 25.27 14.10
N GLY A 117 -6.02 25.76 13.21
CA GLY A 117 -5.97 27.19 12.86
C GLY A 117 -7.23 27.70 12.17
N LEU A 118 -7.78 26.91 11.23
CA LEU A 118 -9.02 27.22 10.50
C LEU A 118 -10.26 26.50 11.06
N GLY A 119 -10.10 25.69 12.10
CA GLY A 119 -11.20 24.96 12.73
C GLY A 119 -11.91 23.97 11.81
N MET A 120 -11.26 23.46 10.77
CA MET A 120 -11.89 22.55 9.80
C MET A 120 -12.02 21.10 10.30
N GLY A 121 -11.42 20.76 11.45
CA GLY A 121 -11.48 19.43 12.03
C GLY A 121 -10.98 18.34 11.06
N SER A 122 -11.71 17.23 11.00
CA SER A 122 -11.45 16.08 10.11
C SER A 122 -11.36 16.47 8.61
N LYS A 123 -12.18 17.42 8.17
CA LYS A 123 -12.18 17.94 6.78
C LYS A 123 -10.85 18.63 6.47
N GLY A 124 -10.28 19.32 7.47
CA GLY A 124 -8.95 19.91 7.40
C GLY A 124 -7.86 18.85 7.23
N ALA A 125 -7.94 17.75 7.97
CA ALA A 125 -7.01 16.62 7.81
C ALA A 125 -7.11 15.98 6.41
N ALA A 126 -8.32 15.75 5.91
CA ALA A 126 -8.56 15.30 4.53
C ALA A 126 -7.93 16.25 3.50
N LEU A 127 -8.23 17.56 3.58
CA LEU A 127 -7.73 18.54 2.63
C LEU A 127 -6.19 18.69 2.69
N SER A 128 -5.59 18.57 3.88
CA SER A 128 -4.14 18.66 4.07
C SER A 128 -3.39 17.58 3.27
N ASN A 129 -3.96 16.38 3.15
CA ASN A 129 -3.41 15.31 2.32
C ASN A 129 -3.44 15.70 0.83
N ALA A 130 -4.56 16.25 0.35
CA ALA A 130 -4.66 16.72 -1.03
C ALA A 130 -3.60 17.78 -1.34
N ILE A 131 -3.46 18.80 -0.49
CA ILE A 131 -2.45 19.85 -0.65
C ILE A 131 -1.05 19.25 -0.70
N SER A 132 -0.75 18.31 0.19
CA SER A 132 0.58 17.68 0.28
C SER A 132 0.92 16.86 -0.98
N TYR A 133 -0.05 16.13 -1.54
CA TYR A 133 0.14 15.42 -2.80
C TYR A 133 0.31 16.37 -3.99
N TRP A 134 -0.50 17.42 -4.09
CA TRP A 134 -0.37 18.40 -5.16
C TRP A 134 0.94 19.19 -5.09
N LEU A 135 1.42 19.51 -3.88
CA LEU A 135 2.74 20.10 -3.68
C LEU A 135 3.84 19.16 -4.19
N ASN A 136 3.77 17.87 -3.86
CA ASN A 136 4.70 16.86 -4.39
C ASN A 136 4.64 16.77 -5.91
N VAL A 137 3.44 16.77 -6.51
CA VAL A 137 3.27 16.81 -7.96
C VAL A 137 3.98 18.03 -8.55
N ALA A 138 3.77 19.22 -7.99
CA ALA A 138 4.38 20.45 -8.48
C ALA A 138 5.92 20.38 -8.40
N VAL A 139 6.48 19.99 -7.26
CA VAL A 139 7.93 19.85 -7.06
C VAL A 139 8.53 18.85 -8.06
N LEU A 140 7.94 17.66 -8.18
CA LEU A 140 8.43 16.64 -9.10
C LEU A 140 8.24 17.03 -10.57
N ALA A 141 7.16 17.74 -10.92
CA ALA A 141 6.93 18.25 -12.26
C ALA A 141 7.96 19.32 -12.65
N VAL A 142 8.25 20.26 -11.74
CA VAL A 142 9.31 21.26 -11.91
C VAL A 142 10.65 20.56 -12.10
N TYR A 143 11.01 19.62 -11.21
CA TYR A 143 12.27 18.86 -11.33
C TYR A 143 12.39 18.17 -12.69
N VAL A 144 11.36 17.43 -13.14
CA VAL A 144 11.38 16.76 -14.45
C VAL A 144 11.52 17.75 -15.60
N ARG A 145 10.98 18.96 -15.48
CA ARG A 145 11.02 19.98 -16.54
C ARG A 145 12.38 20.65 -16.66
N ILE A 146 13.06 20.92 -15.54
CA ILE A 146 14.29 21.72 -15.50
C ILE A 146 15.57 20.90 -15.42
N SER A 147 15.50 19.67 -14.86
CA SER A 147 16.69 18.87 -14.60
C SER A 147 17.31 18.34 -15.89
N SER A 148 18.63 18.53 -16.04
CA SER A 148 19.40 17.97 -17.15
C SER A 148 19.33 16.44 -17.20
N ALA A 149 19.13 15.78 -16.04
CA ALA A 149 19.01 14.32 -15.95
C ALA A 149 17.76 13.78 -16.67
N CYS A 150 16.73 14.60 -16.87
CA CYS A 150 15.48 14.20 -17.54
C CYS A 150 15.42 14.66 -19.02
N LYS A 151 16.48 15.29 -19.55
CA LYS A 151 16.44 15.94 -20.86
C LYS A 151 16.18 14.96 -22.03
N GLU A 152 16.71 13.75 -21.95
CA GLU A 152 16.52 12.71 -22.97
C GLU A 152 15.22 11.91 -22.78
N THR A 153 14.68 11.88 -21.56
CA THR A 153 13.51 11.08 -21.21
C THR A 153 12.22 11.90 -21.17
N TRP A 154 12.33 13.22 -21.08
CA TRP A 154 11.23 14.18 -21.13
C TRP A 154 11.46 15.24 -22.21
N THR A 155 10.87 15.00 -23.39
CA THR A 155 10.97 15.89 -24.56
C THR A 155 9.78 16.84 -24.74
N GLY A 156 8.86 16.87 -23.77
CA GLY A 156 7.64 17.68 -23.81
C GLY A 156 6.38 16.84 -23.99
N PHE A 157 5.24 17.53 -24.14
CA PHE A 157 3.94 16.87 -24.34
C PHE A 157 3.82 16.30 -25.75
N SER A 158 3.22 15.12 -25.87
CA SER A 158 3.13 14.40 -27.14
C SER A 158 1.74 13.77 -27.31
N THR A 159 1.23 13.75 -28.54
CA THR A 159 -0.10 13.19 -28.84
C THR A 159 -0.09 11.66 -28.83
N GLU A 160 1.09 11.04 -28.88
CA GLU A 160 1.29 9.59 -28.70
C GLU A 160 0.85 9.10 -27.32
N ALA A 161 0.75 10.00 -26.33
CA ALA A 161 0.21 9.68 -25.01
C ALA A 161 -1.26 9.20 -25.07
N PHE A 162 -2.03 9.66 -26.06
CA PHE A 162 -3.44 9.28 -26.26
C PHE A 162 -3.61 7.95 -27.00
N ARG A 163 -2.54 7.43 -27.61
CA ARG A 163 -2.58 6.16 -28.34
C ARG A 163 -2.39 4.98 -27.40
N ASP A 164 -2.86 3.80 -27.80
CA ASP A 164 -2.53 2.52 -27.17
C ASP A 164 -2.88 2.41 -25.68
N ALA A 165 -4.03 2.98 -25.29
CA ALA A 165 -4.56 2.91 -23.92
C ALA A 165 -4.84 1.47 -23.48
N LEU A 166 -5.31 0.62 -24.40
CA LEU A 166 -5.66 -0.77 -24.11
C LEU A 166 -4.45 -1.59 -23.64
N SER A 167 -3.29 -1.42 -24.29
CA SER A 167 -2.06 -2.12 -23.89
C SER A 167 -1.56 -1.67 -22.52
N PHE A 168 -1.73 -0.38 -22.18
CA PHE A 168 -1.45 0.09 -20.82
C PHE A 168 -2.38 -0.57 -19.80
N PHE A 169 -3.69 -0.63 -20.06
CA PHE A 169 -4.65 -1.27 -19.15
C PHE A 169 -4.41 -2.77 -18.97
N ARG A 170 -3.94 -3.47 -20.02
CA ARG A 170 -3.58 -4.90 -19.95
C ARG A 170 -2.53 -5.20 -18.88
N LEU A 171 -1.66 -4.23 -18.56
CA LEU A 171 -0.67 -4.33 -17.49
C LEU A 171 -1.13 -3.65 -16.20
N ALA A 172 -1.76 -2.49 -16.31
CA ALA A 172 -2.15 -1.65 -15.18
C ALA A 172 -3.28 -2.26 -14.34
N ILE A 173 -4.25 -2.95 -14.95
CA ILE A 173 -5.35 -3.62 -14.23
C ILE A 173 -4.81 -4.78 -13.38
N PRO A 174 -4.05 -5.74 -13.93
CA PRO A 174 -3.44 -6.78 -13.09
C PRO A 174 -2.52 -6.23 -12.02
N SER A 175 -1.73 -5.20 -12.33
CA SER A 175 -0.86 -4.54 -11.34
C SER A 175 -1.66 -3.90 -10.20
N ALA A 176 -2.82 -3.32 -10.50
CA ALA A 176 -3.72 -2.79 -9.50
C ALA A 176 -4.35 -3.91 -8.67
N LEU A 177 -4.90 -4.94 -9.32
CA LEU A 177 -5.50 -6.09 -8.63
C LEU A 177 -4.50 -6.79 -7.71
N MET A 178 -3.25 -6.94 -8.11
CA MET A 178 -2.23 -7.58 -7.28
C MET A 178 -2.06 -6.87 -5.92
N VAL A 179 -2.10 -5.53 -5.90
CA VAL A 179 -2.01 -4.71 -4.67
C VAL A 179 -3.37 -4.61 -3.98
N CYS A 180 -4.45 -4.39 -4.72
CA CYS A 180 -5.79 -4.22 -4.15
C CYS A 180 -6.30 -5.50 -3.48
N LEU A 181 -6.09 -6.67 -4.08
CA LEU A 181 -6.53 -7.95 -3.50
C LEU A 181 -5.86 -8.22 -2.15
N GLU A 182 -4.58 -7.87 -2.04
CA GLU A 182 -3.84 -7.93 -0.78
C GLU A 182 -4.42 -6.96 0.24
N MET A 183 -4.53 -5.67 -0.09
CA MET A 183 -5.03 -4.65 0.83
C MET A 183 -6.49 -4.89 1.25
N TRP A 184 -7.37 -5.25 0.33
CA TRP A 184 -8.77 -5.55 0.63
C TRP A 184 -8.94 -6.81 1.48
N SER A 185 -8.01 -7.78 1.39
CA SER A 185 -8.06 -8.95 2.25
C SER A 185 -7.86 -8.57 3.73
N PHE A 186 -6.98 -7.59 4.01
CA PHE A 186 -6.79 -7.08 5.37
C PHE A 186 -8.05 -6.37 5.88
N GLU A 187 -8.68 -5.52 5.05
CA GLU A 187 -9.93 -4.85 5.43
C GLU A 187 -11.07 -5.84 5.74
N LEU A 188 -11.18 -6.93 4.97
CA LEU A 188 -12.15 -7.99 5.25
C LEU A 188 -11.89 -8.67 6.59
N VAL A 189 -10.63 -8.92 6.95
CA VAL A 189 -10.27 -9.49 8.26
C VAL A 189 -10.59 -8.52 9.40
N VAL A 190 -10.37 -7.21 9.20
CA VAL A 190 -10.78 -6.17 10.16
C VAL A 190 -12.29 -6.19 10.38
N LEU A 191 -13.07 -6.20 9.31
CA LEU A 191 -14.52 -6.25 9.40
C LEU A 191 -15.00 -7.52 10.13
N LEU A 192 -14.39 -8.67 9.84
CA LEU A 192 -14.69 -9.91 10.54
C LEU A 192 -14.36 -9.84 12.04
N SER A 193 -13.27 -9.17 12.43
CA SER A 193 -12.90 -9.02 13.84
C SER A 193 -13.95 -8.27 14.66
N GLY A 194 -14.70 -7.35 14.04
CA GLY A 194 -15.79 -6.62 14.69
C GLY A 194 -16.97 -7.50 15.11
N LEU A 195 -17.05 -8.74 14.62
CA LEU A 195 -18.07 -9.73 14.98
C LEU A 195 -17.65 -10.64 16.15
N LEU A 196 -16.46 -10.44 16.73
CA LEU A 196 -15.97 -11.25 17.85
C LEU A 196 -16.63 -10.84 19.18
N PRO A 197 -16.64 -11.73 20.21
CA PRO A 197 -17.38 -11.51 21.47
C PRO A 197 -16.95 -10.28 22.30
N ASN A 198 -15.75 -9.73 22.07
CA ASN A 198 -15.29 -8.48 22.70
C ASN A 198 -14.79 -7.48 21.63
N PRO A 199 -15.71 -6.83 20.89
CA PRO A 199 -15.34 -6.06 19.71
C PRO A 199 -14.45 -4.86 20.04
N LYS A 200 -14.64 -4.19 21.19
CA LYS A 200 -13.81 -3.04 21.56
C LYS A 200 -12.34 -3.42 21.79
N LEU A 201 -12.09 -4.51 22.52
CA LEU A 201 -10.73 -4.99 22.78
C LEU A 201 -10.09 -5.54 21.50
N GLU A 202 -10.79 -6.43 20.80
CA GLU A 202 -10.29 -7.09 19.59
C GLU A 202 -10.01 -6.08 18.47
N THR A 203 -10.92 -5.14 18.22
CA THR A 203 -10.72 -4.09 17.20
C THR A 203 -9.56 -3.16 17.58
N SER A 204 -9.40 -2.81 18.86
CA SER A 204 -8.27 -1.96 19.30
C SER A 204 -6.93 -2.66 19.09
N VAL A 205 -6.80 -3.90 19.55
CA VAL A 205 -5.57 -4.69 19.40
C VAL A 205 -5.26 -4.96 17.93
N LEU A 206 -6.27 -5.27 17.12
CA LEU A 206 -6.10 -5.49 15.69
C LEU A 206 -5.68 -4.20 14.97
N SER A 207 -6.26 -3.05 15.32
CA SER A 207 -5.90 -1.76 14.73
C SER A 207 -4.44 -1.39 15.02
N ILE A 208 -3.98 -1.56 16.27
CA ILE A 208 -2.58 -1.36 16.66
C ILE A 208 -1.66 -2.33 15.90
N SER A 209 -2.08 -3.59 15.80
CA SER A 209 -1.33 -4.64 15.10
C SER A 209 -1.16 -4.31 13.61
N LEU A 210 -2.24 -3.93 12.92
CA LEU A 210 -2.22 -3.57 11.50
C LEU A 210 -1.44 -2.29 11.22
N ASN A 211 -1.53 -1.30 12.12
CA ASN A 211 -0.72 -0.09 12.03
C ASN A 211 0.77 -0.42 12.15
N THR A 212 1.14 -1.27 13.11
CA THR A 212 2.52 -1.75 13.31
C THR A 212 3.02 -2.52 12.08
N SER A 213 2.20 -3.44 11.55
CA SER A 213 2.52 -4.18 10.32
C SER A 213 2.72 -3.24 9.13
N SER A 214 1.83 -2.25 8.94
CA SER A 214 1.91 -1.29 7.84
C SER A 214 3.15 -0.39 7.94
N PHE A 215 3.50 0.03 9.16
CA PHE A 215 4.70 0.82 9.43
C PHE A 215 5.96 0.08 9.02
N VAL A 216 6.10 -1.18 9.47
CA VAL A 216 7.26 -2.00 9.14
C VAL A 216 7.29 -2.37 7.64
N TRP A 217 6.13 -2.67 7.05
CA TRP A 217 6.00 -3.07 5.64
C TRP A 217 6.52 -2.02 4.65
N MET A 218 6.66 -0.74 5.05
CA MET A 218 7.30 0.28 4.22
C MET A 218 8.74 -0.09 3.80
N ILE A 219 9.47 -0.84 4.63
CA ILE A 219 10.84 -1.27 4.34
C ILE A 219 10.88 -2.30 3.19
N PRO A 220 10.20 -3.46 3.27
CA PRO A 220 10.15 -4.40 2.15
C PRO A 220 9.44 -3.82 0.93
N PHE A 221 8.48 -2.91 1.10
CA PHE A 221 7.89 -2.18 -0.04
C PHE A 221 8.94 -1.33 -0.79
N GLY A 222 9.86 -0.69 -0.08
CA GLY A 222 11.01 0.01 -0.66
C GLY A 222 11.91 -0.94 -1.47
N LEU A 223 12.26 -2.10 -0.89
CA LEU A 223 13.02 -3.15 -1.58
C LEU A 223 12.29 -3.66 -2.83
N SER A 224 10.96 -3.80 -2.75
CA SER A 224 10.08 -4.22 -3.84
C SER A 224 10.11 -3.22 -5.01
N CYS A 225 10.11 -1.92 -4.73
CA CYS A 225 10.27 -0.88 -5.75
C CYS A 225 11.66 -0.91 -6.39
N ALA A 226 12.71 -1.07 -5.57
CA ALA A 226 14.08 -1.15 -6.04
C ALA A 226 14.31 -2.35 -6.97
N ILE A 227 13.87 -3.56 -6.57
CA ILE A 227 14.03 -4.73 -7.42
C ILE A 227 13.20 -4.64 -8.70
N SER A 228 11.98 -4.08 -8.62
CA SER A 228 11.13 -3.90 -9.80
C SER A 228 11.85 -3.06 -10.85
N THR A 229 12.51 -1.96 -10.43
CA THR A 229 13.32 -1.11 -11.30
C THR A 229 14.55 -1.83 -11.85
N ARG A 230 15.30 -2.53 -10.99
CA ARG A 230 16.54 -3.21 -11.41
C ARG A 230 16.25 -4.34 -12.39
N VAL A 231 15.25 -5.18 -12.11
CA VAL A 231 14.87 -6.28 -12.99
C VAL A 231 14.32 -5.77 -14.32
N SER A 232 13.46 -4.75 -14.33
CA SER A 232 12.95 -4.20 -15.59
C SER A 232 14.06 -3.58 -16.44
N ASN A 233 14.99 -2.83 -15.83
CA ASN A 233 16.15 -2.25 -16.52
C ASN A 233 17.07 -3.33 -17.11
N GLU A 234 17.44 -4.36 -16.34
CA GLU A 234 18.32 -5.43 -16.83
C GLU A 234 17.64 -6.29 -17.91
N LEU A 235 16.34 -6.56 -17.78
CA LEU A 235 15.58 -7.27 -18.82
C LEU A 235 15.46 -6.43 -20.10
N GLY A 236 15.18 -5.14 -19.98
CA GLY A 236 15.15 -4.22 -21.12
C GLY A 236 16.49 -4.12 -21.85
N ALA A 237 17.60 -4.23 -21.10
CA ALA A 237 18.95 -4.25 -21.65
C ALA A 237 19.38 -5.60 -22.24
N GLY A 238 18.53 -6.63 -22.20
CA GLY A 238 18.85 -7.98 -22.68
C GLY A 238 19.83 -8.74 -21.78
N ARG A 239 19.87 -8.45 -20.47
CA ARG A 239 20.84 -9.01 -19.50
C ARG A 239 20.16 -9.91 -18.46
N PRO A 240 19.67 -11.11 -18.83
CA PRO A 240 18.93 -11.98 -17.90
C PRO A 240 19.77 -12.48 -16.72
N GLN A 241 21.09 -12.66 -16.89
CA GLN A 241 21.96 -13.05 -15.77
C GLN A 241 22.05 -11.95 -14.70
N ALA A 242 22.15 -10.68 -15.11
CA ALA A 242 22.16 -9.55 -14.19
C ALA A 242 20.82 -9.37 -13.48
N ALA A 243 19.70 -9.56 -14.20
CA ALA A 243 18.37 -9.60 -13.60
C ALA A 243 18.26 -10.70 -12.52
N ARG A 244 18.77 -11.91 -12.80
CA ARG A 244 18.78 -13.02 -11.83
C ARG A 244 19.66 -12.72 -10.61
N LEU A 245 20.80 -12.08 -10.81
CA LEU A 245 21.65 -11.62 -9.71
C LEU A 245 20.93 -10.60 -8.84
N ALA A 246 20.27 -9.60 -9.43
CA ALA A 246 19.48 -8.61 -8.70
C ALA A 246 18.40 -9.28 -7.83
N VAL A 247 17.71 -10.30 -8.35
CA VAL A 247 16.72 -11.08 -7.58
C VAL A 247 17.36 -11.77 -6.38
N ARG A 248 18.51 -12.43 -6.56
CA ARG A 248 19.22 -13.09 -5.45
C ARG A 248 19.63 -12.10 -4.36
N VAL A 249 20.16 -10.94 -4.76
CA VAL A 249 20.59 -9.90 -3.83
C VAL A 249 19.41 -9.37 -3.03
N VAL A 250 18.28 -9.04 -3.67
CA VAL A 250 17.13 -8.52 -2.92
C VAL A 250 16.48 -9.56 -2.02
N LEU A 251 16.50 -10.85 -2.40
CA LEU A 251 16.00 -11.93 -1.54
C LEU A 251 16.87 -12.06 -0.28
N PHE A 252 18.18 -11.95 -0.42
CA PHE A 252 19.08 -11.90 0.73
C PHE A 252 18.78 -10.68 1.62
N LEU A 253 18.57 -9.50 1.03
CA LEU A 253 18.21 -8.29 1.78
C LEU A 253 16.86 -8.44 2.49
N ALA A 254 15.85 -9.04 1.85
CA ALA A 254 14.53 -9.27 2.44
C ALA A 254 14.59 -10.25 3.62
N VAL A 255 15.36 -11.32 3.51
CA VAL A 255 15.54 -12.28 4.61
C VAL A 255 16.29 -11.62 5.77
N ALA A 256 17.37 -10.89 5.50
CA ALA A 256 18.13 -10.18 6.52
C ALA A 256 17.27 -9.12 7.23
N GLU A 257 16.52 -8.33 6.45
CA GLU A 257 15.60 -7.30 6.95
C GLU A 257 14.49 -7.92 7.81
N GLY A 258 13.80 -8.96 7.33
CA GLY A 258 12.76 -9.64 8.10
C GLY A 258 13.27 -10.23 9.41
N LEU A 259 14.48 -10.78 9.45
CA LEU A 259 15.10 -11.28 10.69
C LEU A 259 15.41 -10.14 11.66
N ILE A 260 16.00 -9.05 11.18
CA ILE A 260 16.36 -7.89 12.00
C ILE A 260 15.10 -7.25 12.57
N VAL A 261 14.10 -6.96 11.73
CA VAL A 261 12.88 -6.29 12.19
C VAL A 261 12.05 -7.23 13.06
N GLY A 262 11.96 -8.51 12.72
CA GLY A 262 11.32 -9.51 13.59
C GLY A 262 11.95 -9.56 14.99
N LEU A 263 13.28 -9.53 15.08
CA LEU A 263 13.99 -9.47 16.36
C LEU A 263 13.66 -8.20 17.14
N ILE A 264 13.68 -7.04 16.48
CA ILE A 264 13.33 -5.75 17.11
C ILE A 264 11.91 -5.81 17.68
N LEU A 265 10.94 -6.29 16.90
CA LEU A 265 9.54 -6.42 17.34
C LEU A 265 9.41 -7.34 18.56
N VAL A 266 10.12 -8.46 18.58
CA VAL A 266 10.14 -9.37 19.74
C VAL A 266 10.74 -8.70 20.97
N CYS A 267 11.82 -7.92 20.81
CA CYS A 267 12.49 -7.22 21.90
C CYS A 267 11.64 -6.10 22.50
N VAL A 268 10.97 -5.29 21.68
CA VAL A 268 10.19 -4.13 22.14
C VAL A 268 8.74 -4.46 22.49
N ARG A 269 8.35 -5.74 22.46
CA ARG A 269 6.93 -6.17 22.51
C ARG A 269 6.12 -5.66 23.69
N TYR A 270 6.74 -5.53 24.87
CA TYR A 270 6.05 -5.06 26.08
C TYR A 270 6.04 -3.53 26.20
N ILE A 271 6.82 -2.82 25.39
CA ILE A 271 6.94 -1.36 25.45
C ILE A 271 6.07 -0.72 24.37
N TRP A 272 6.00 -1.35 23.19
CA TRP A 272 5.33 -0.80 22.02
C TRP A 272 3.85 -0.51 22.23
N GLY A 273 3.12 -1.37 22.96
CA GLY A 273 1.70 -1.18 23.23
C GLY A 273 1.39 0.11 23.99
N HIS A 274 2.30 0.56 24.87
CA HIS A 274 2.14 1.80 25.63
C HIS A 274 2.20 3.07 24.76
N ALA A 275 2.73 2.98 23.53
CA ALA A 275 2.67 4.11 22.59
C ALA A 275 1.25 4.36 22.04
N TYR A 276 0.34 3.39 22.18
CA TYR A 276 -1.01 3.43 21.63
C TYR A 276 -2.11 3.44 22.69
N SER A 277 -1.88 2.83 23.86
CA SER A 277 -2.92 2.70 24.89
C SER A 277 -2.34 2.64 26.30
N ASP A 278 -3.03 3.30 27.23
CA ASP A 278 -2.78 3.20 28.68
C ASP A 278 -3.49 1.99 29.33
N VAL A 279 -4.31 1.25 28.57
CA VAL A 279 -5.04 0.09 29.08
C VAL A 279 -4.14 -1.14 29.06
N GLU A 280 -3.74 -1.62 30.23
CA GLU A 280 -2.79 -2.72 30.38
C GLU A 280 -3.23 -4.01 29.67
N GLU A 281 -4.54 -4.31 29.66
CA GLU A 281 -5.07 -5.47 28.94
C GLU A 281 -4.79 -5.39 27.43
N VAL A 282 -4.88 -4.19 26.83
CA VAL A 282 -4.57 -3.94 25.42
C VAL A 282 -3.07 -4.12 25.18
N VAL A 283 -2.24 -3.55 26.05
CA VAL A 283 -0.77 -3.62 25.94
C VAL A 283 -0.27 -5.06 25.98
N VAL A 284 -0.74 -5.85 26.96
CA VAL A 284 -0.35 -7.26 27.10
C VAL A 284 -0.83 -8.08 25.90
N TYR A 285 -2.01 -7.79 25.35
CA TYR A 285 -2.49 -8.47 24.15
C TYR A 285 -1.66 -8.07 22.92
N VAL A 286 -1.39 -6.79 22.69
CA VAL A 286 -0.50 -6.33 21.62
C VAL A 286 0.88 -6.98 21.73
N ALA A 287 1.45 -7.09 22.92
CA ALA A 287 2.74 -7.76 23.14
C ALA A 287 2.74 -9.22 22.67
N ARG A 288 1.62 -9.93 22.82
CA ARG A 288 1.45 -11.29 22.28
C ARG A 288 1.30 -11.28 20.76
N MET A 289 0.52 -10.33 20.22
CA MET A 289 0.35 -10.17 18.78
C MET A 289 1.65 -9.82 18.07
N MET A 290 2.56 -9.08 18.70
CA MET A 290 3.85 -8.75 18.11
C MET A 290 4.72 -9.96 17.79
N LEU A 291 4.57 -11.08 18.51
CA LEU A 291 5.23 -12.34 18.15
C LEU A 291 4.69 -12.91 16.84
N VAL A 292 3.37 -12.83 16.64
CA VAL A 292 2.70 -13.26 15.40
C VAL A 292 3.12 -12.34 14.26
N ILE A 293 3.07 -11.02 14.49
CA ILE A 293 3.46 -10.00 13.52
C ILE A 293 4.92 -10.19 13.08
N ALA A 294 5.84 -10.48 14.00
CA ALA A 294 7.24 -10.73 13.67
C ALA A 294 7.41 -11.89 12.67
N VAL A 295 6.64 -12.98 12.84
CA VAL A 295 6.65 -14.11 11.89
C VAL A 295 5.97 -13.73 10.58
N THR A 296 4.81 -13.06 10.64
CA THR A 296 4.06 -12.66 9.44
C THR A 296 4.87 -11.71 8.56
N ILE A 297 5.51 -10.69 9.13
CA ILE A 297 6.33 -9.71 8.41
C ILE A 297 7.51 -10.37 7.71
N PHE A 298 8.11 -11.40 8.30
CA PHE A 298 9.20 -12.13 7.65
C PHE A 298 8.74 -12.75 6.31
N PHE A 299 7.60 -13.44 6.30
CA PHE A 299 7.05 -14.02 5.08
C PHE A 299 6.51 -12.97 4.12
N ASP A 300 5.83 -11.97 4.66
CA ASP A 300 5.26 -10.87 3.90
C ASP A 300 6.33 -10.02 3.19
N GLY A 301 7.48 -9.79 3.83
CA GLY A 301 8.62 -9.10 3.22
C GLY A 301 9.17 -9.84 2.01
N ILE A 302 9.32 -11.17 2.09
CA ILE A 302 9.74 -12.02 0.96
C ILE A 302 8.70 -11.95 -0.16
N MET A 303 7.42 -12.10 0.16
CA MET A 303 6.33 -12.04 -0.81
C MET A 303 6.28 -10.67 -1.51
N THR A 304 6.40 -9.60 -0.75
CA THR A 304 6.38 -8.21 -1.22
C THR A 304 7.53 -7.95 -2.21
N VAL A 305 8.73 -8.44 -1.92
CA VAL A 305 9.88 -8.33 -2.82
C VAL A 305 9.69 -9.16 -4.10
N LEU A 306 9.19 -10.39 -3.99
CA LEU A 306 8.86 -11.24 -5.16
C LEU A 306 7.76 -10.63 -6.04
N SER A 307 6.77 -9.98 -5.43
CA SER A 307 5.76 -9.19 -6.12
C SER A 307 6.40 -8.03 -6.91
N GLY A 308 7.44 -7.40 -6.36
CA GLY A 308 8.29 -6.43 -7.08
C GLY A 308 9.00 -7.04 -8.29
N VAL A 309 9.55 -8.24 -8.16
CA VAL A 309 10.15 -8.99 -9.28
C VAL A 309 9.12 -9.23 -10.38
N ALA A 310 7.93 -9.70 -10.01
CA ALA A 310 6.85 -9.96 -10.96
C ALA A 310 6.44 -8.69 -11.72
N ARG A 311 6.39 -7.53 -11.05
CA ARG A 311 6.18 -6.23 -11.73
C ARG A 311 7.32 -5.89 -12.68
N GLY A 312 8.58 -6.01 -12.27
CA GLY A 312 9.72 -5.75 -13.15
C GLY A 312 9.75 -6.64 -14.40
N CYS A 313 9.34 -7.91 -14.27
CA CYS A 313 9.25 -8.87 -15.37
C CYS A 313 8.04 -8.67 -16.31
N GLY A 314 7.01 -7.92 -15.89
CA GLY A 314 5.75 -7.84 -16.63
C GLY A 314 4.79 -9.03 -16.39
N TRP A 315 4.93 -9.73 -15.27
CA TRP A 315 4.15 -10.91 -14.90
C TRP A 315 2.99 -10.61 -13.94
N GLN A 316 2.48 -9.39 -13.93
CA GLN A 316 1.47 -8.94 -12.97
C GLN A 316 0.15 -9.70 -13.09
N LYS A 317 -0.19 -10.23 -14.28
CA LYS A 317 -1.35 -11.12 -14.45
C LYS A 317 -1.23 -12.40 -13.62
N ILE A 318 -0.05 -13.01 -13.64
CA ILE A 318 0.22 -14.24 -12.87
C ILE A 318 0.19 -13.90 -11.38
N GLY A 319 0.86 -12.81 -10.97
CA GLY A 319 0.84 -12.35 -9.58
C GLY A 319 -0.57 -12.07 -9.06
N ALA A 320 -1.42 -11.39 -9.84
CA ALA A 320 -2.81 -11.15 -9.46
C ALA A 320 -3.62 -12.45 -9.30
N CYS A 321 -3.45 -13.44 -10.18
CA CYS A 321 -4.11 -14.74 -10.04
C CYS A 321 -3.64 -15.51 -8.79
N ILE A 322 -2.34 -15.48 -8.50
CA ILE A 322 -1.79 -16.11 -7.30
C ILE A 322 -2.33 -15.41 -6.04
N ASN A 323 -2.34 -14.07 -6.00
CA ASN A 323 -2.87 -13.32 -4.85
C ASN A 323 -4.36 -13.61 -4.63
N LEU A 324 -5.15 -13.72 -5.70
CA LEU A 324 -6.56 -14.10 -5.60
C LEU A 324 -6.73 -15.48 -4.94
N GLY A 325 -5.97 -16.48 -5.40
CA GLY A 325 -6.01 -17.82 -4.81
C GLY A 325 -5.52 -17.85 -3.37
N ALA A 326 -4.37 -17.23 -3.09
CA ALA A 326 -3.76 -17.24 -1.77
C ALA A 326 -4.63 -16.55 -0.73
N TYR A 327 -5.13 -15.33 -1.00
CA TYR A 327 -5.89 -14.56 -0.02
C TYR A 327 -7.37 -14.96 0.03
N TYR A 328 -8.04 -15.13 -1.10
CA TYR A 328 -9.50 -15.29 -1.12
C TYR A 328 -9.96 -16.75 -1.08
N ILE A 329 -9.18 -17.68 -1.63
CA ILE A 329 -9.54 -19.12 -1.62
C ILE A 329 -8.98 -19.81 -0.37
N VAL A 330 -7.78 -19.42 0.07
CA VAL A 330 -7.12 -20.07 1.22
C VAL A 330 -7.15 -19.18 2.47
N GLY A 331 -6.63 -17.95 2.38
CA GLY A 331 -6.42 -17.06 3.52
C GLY A 331 -7.69 -16.72 4.29
N ILE A 332 -8.67 -16.09 3.64
CA ILE A 332 -9.93 -15.66 4.26
C ILE A 332 -10.74 -16.84 4.80
N PRO A 333 -10.96 -17.94 4.05
CA PRO A 333 -11.65 -19.11 4.61
C PRO A 333 -10.93 -19.72 5.81
N SER A 334 -9.59 -19.77 5.78
CA SER A 334 -8.79 -20.25 6.92
C SER A 334 -8.93 -19.33 8.14
N ALA A 335 -8.89 -18.01 7.92
CA ALA A 335 -9.09 -17.02 8.97
C ALA A 335 -10.49 -17.13 9.60
N TYR A 336 -11.54 -17.32 8.78
CA TYR A 336 -12.90 -17.53 9.25
C TYR A 336 -13.03 -18.83 10.05
N LEU A 337 -12.48 -19.94 9.55
CA LEU A 337 -12.51 -21.24 10.22
C LEU A 337 -11.81 -21.18 11.58
N LEU A 338 -10.62 -20.56 11.63
CA LEU A 338 -9.84 -20.43 12.86
C LEU A 338 -10.52 -19.49 13.86
N GLY A 339 -10.97 -18.31 13.41
CA GLY A 339 -11.56 -17.30 14.28
C GLY A 339 -12.91 -17.72 14.87
N PHE A 340 -13.83 -18.21 14.03
CA PHE A 340 -15.23 -18.44 14.41
C PHE A 340 -15.55 -19.90 14.70
N VAL A 341 -15.13 -20.85 13.84
CA VAL A 341 -15.52 -22.27 13.99
C VAL A 341 -14.70 -22.95 15.08
N LEU A 342 -13.39 -22.71 15.09
CA LEU A 342 -12.47 -23.28 16.08
C LEU A 342 -12.40 -22.44 17.37
N CYS A 343 -13.15 -21.34 17.45
CA CYS A 343 -13.23 -20.44 18.61
C CYS A 343 -11.84 -20.01 19.12
N LEU A 344 -10.93 -19.71 18.20
CA LEU A 344 -9.58 -19.28 18.55
C LEU A 344 -9.52 -17.75 18.80
N GLY A 345 -10.59 -17.00 18.47
CA GLY A 345 -10.66 -15.54 18.60
C GLY A 345 -9.80 -14.82 17.56
N GLY A 346 -9.40 -13.56 17.79
CA GLY A 346 -8.39 -12.87 16.98
C GLY A 346 -6.99 -13.50 17.07
N MET A 347 -6.85 -14.56 17.87
CA MET A 347 -5.63 -15.30 18.10
C MET A 347 -5.66 -16.59 17.29
N VAL A 348 -4.80 -16.72 16.28
CA VAL A 348 -4.42 -18.04 15.77
C VAL A 348 -3.73 -18.78 16.93
N ARG A 349 -4.51 -19.58 17.66
CA ARG A 349 -4.18 -20.28 18.92
C ARG A 349 -3.20 -21.43 18.64
N PHE A 350 -1.95 -21.10 18.31
CA PHE A 350 -1.00 -22.04 17.70
C PHE A 350 0.14 -22.57 18.59
N LEU A 351 0.07 -22.52 19.92
CA LEU A 351 1.18 -23.04 20.75
C LEU A 351 0.85 -24.17 21.76
N PHE A 352 -0.36 -24.78 21.69
CA PHE A 352 -0.78 -26.01 22.43
C PHE A 352 -0.74 -25.96 23.99
N PRO A 353 -1.33 -26.94 24.70
CA PRO A 353 -2.73 -27.34 24.81
C PRO A 353 -3.34 -26.87 26.16
N LEU A 354 -4.67 -26.90 26.36
CA LEU A 354 -5.32 -27.43 27.59
C LEU A 354 -6.83 -27.07 27.77
N ASN A 355 -7.52 -28.14 28.18
CA ASN A 355 -8.80 -28.33 28.90
C ASN A 355 -10.16 -28.13 28.17
N PRO A 356 -10.84 -29.22 27.75
CA PRO A 356 -12.11 -29.20 27.02
C PRO A 356 -13.37 -28.84 27.84
N LYS A 357 -13.24 -28.41 29.11
CA LYS A 357 -14.41 -28.17 29.99
C LYS A 357 -15.06 -26.77 29.89
N LYS A 358 -14.63 -25.90 28.98
CA LYS A 358 -15.30 -24.60 28.69
C LYS A 358 -15.81 -24.47 27.25
N ILE A 359 -16.11 -25.59 26.59
CA ILE A 359 -16.73 -25.63 25.25
C ILE A 359 -18.26 -25.77 25.40
N LYS A 360 -18.91 -24.80 26.06
CA LYS A 360 -20.37 -24.67 25.98
C LYS A 360 -20.72 -23.19 25.90
N ALA A 361 -21.52 -22.88 24.88
CA ALA A 361 -22.00 -21.58 24.42
C ALA A 361 -21.00 -20.78 23.57
N CYS A 362 -21.09 -20.91 22.24
CA CYS A 362 -21.04 -19.72 21.36
C CYS A 362 -21.42 -19.92 19.88
N VAL A 363 -22.22 -20.92 19.49
CA VAL A 363 -22.95 -20.89 18.21
C VAL A 363 -24.33 -21.52 18.41
N CYS A 364 -25.21 -20.79 19.10
CA CYS A 364 -26.67 -20.87 18.99
C CYS A 364 -27.28 -19.79 19.87
N ARG A 365 -27.12 -18.54 19.44
CA ARG A 365 -28.18 -17.53 19.36
C ARG A 365 -27.73 -16.41 18.47
#